data_AF-A0A2A4K3I1-F1
#
_entry.id   AF-A0A2A4K3I1-F1
#
_cell.length_a   1.000
_cell.length_b   1.000
_cell.length_c   1.000
_cell.angle_alpha   90.00
_cell.angle_beta   90.00
_cell.angle_gamma   90.00
#
_symmetry.space_group_name_H-M   'P 1'
#
loop_
_entity.id
_entity.type
_entity.pdbx_description
1 polymer ?
#
loop_
_entity_poly.entity_id
_entity_poly.type
_entity_poly.pdbx_seq_one_letter_code
_entity_poly.pdbx_strand_id
1 'polypeptide(L)'
;MVNGTGMGCKASSQKISVAAYSEHQKSTSKSSKVETVLAALTRLDDEIAKSEKTHPAARLAVVAIELESIQQEIRTFEEVTATVTKDNYAKTIHQLFINLDLYRRPMLASENEDFIANVNRKEMRRLELSWLRVRYAELVRERRVLHAQILRSRSLYAQLQHLLDSIWGSGTRPGTAQENELTKALGLRDALATVSARLRAAAEYAHAAVRLLDDAMPAWKLTTVSK
;
A
#
# COMPACT_ATOMS: atom_id res chain seq x y z
N MET A 1 -13.14 -38.51 15.72
CA MET A 1 -11.89 -37.82 16.07
C MET A 1 -11.49 -36.92 14.92
N VAL A 2 -11.44 -35.62 15.22
CA VAL A 2 -10.65 -34.53 14.63
C VAL A 2 -10.67 -34.37 13.10
N ASN A 3 -11.46 -33.38 12.69
CA ASN A 3 -11.35 -32.60 11.47
C ASN A 3 -9.95 -32.01 11.31
N GLY A 4 -9.33 -32.19 10.13
CA GLY A 4 -8.14 -31.48 9.69
C GLY A 4 -8.49 -30.67 8.43
N THR A 5 -8.88 -29.41 8.67
CA THR A 5 -9.25 -28.38 7.70
C THR A 5 -8.22 -28.18 6.59
N GLY A 6 -8.70 -28.18 5.34
CA GLY A 6 -7.94 -27.83 4.16
C GLY A 6 -7.46 -26.38 4.19
N MET A 7 -6.15 -26.20 4.02
CA MET A 7 -5.54 -24.91 3.74
C MET A 7 -5.74 -24.61 2.25
N GLY A 8 -6.84 -23.91 1.95
CA GLY A 8 -7.07 -23.29 0.65
C GLY A 8 -6.16 -22.08 0.48
N CYS A 9 -5.07 -22.24 -0.27
CA CYS A 9 -4.30 -21.12 -0.79
C CYS A 9 -5.17 -20.35 -1.80
N LYS A 10 -5.83 -19.28 -1.37
CA LYS A 10 -6.45 -18.31 -2.28
C LYS A 10 -5.34 -17.49 -2.93
N ALA A 11 -4.77 -18.01 -4.01
CA ALA A 11 -3.98 -17.22 -4.94
C ALA A 11 -4.90 -16.18 -5.60
N SER A 12 -4.89 -14.95 -5.08
CA SER A 12 -5.51 -13.80 -5.73
C SER A 12 -4.66 -13.43 -6.96
N SER A 13 -4.89 -14.13 -8.07
CA SER A 13 -4.46 -13.68 -9.39
C SER A 13 -5.37 -12.53 -9.83
N GLN A 14 -5.12 -11.32 -9.33
CA GLN A 14 -5.52 -10.13 -10.06
C GLN A 14 -4.58 -10.03 -11.25
N LYS A 15 -5.10 -10.40 -12.44
CA LYS A 15 -4.51 -10.04 -13.72
C LYS A 15 -4.31 -8.54 -13.72
N ILE A 16 -3.06 -8.10 -13.56
CA ILE A 16 -2.66 -6.74 -13.87
C ILE A 16 -2.85 -6.63 -15.39
N SER A 17 -3.96 -6.06 -15.81
CA SER A 17 -4.08 -5.57 -17.17
C SER A 17 -2.99 -4.52 -17.33
N VAL A 18 -1.91 -4.89 -18.03
CA VAL A 18 -0.93 -3.95 -18.55
C VAL A 18 -1.73 -3.04 -19.47
N ALA A 19 -2.18 -1.91 -18.94
CA ALA A 19 -2.73 -0.84 -19.73
C ALA A 19 -1.59 -0.41 -20.65
N ALA A 20 -1.71 -0.76 -21.92
CA ALA A 20 -0.89 -0.21 -22.97
C ALA A 20 -0.89 1.31 -22.79
N TYR A 21 0.28 1.88 -22.51
CA TYR A 21 0.50 3.31 -22.58
C TYR A 21 0.33 3.72 -24.04
N SER A 22 -0.90 4.00 -24.46
CA SER A 22 -1.23 4.55 -25.75
C SER A 22 -2.53 5.33 -25.63
N GLU A 23 -2.50 6.58 -26.11
CA GLU A 23 -3.64 7.47 -26.34
C GLU A 23 -4.27 8.26 -25.18
N HIS A 24 -3.49 9.02 -24.40
CA HIS A 24 -4.06 10.20 -23.69
C HIS A 24 -3.28 11.51 -23.92
N GLN A 25 -2.55 11.63 -25.03
CA GLN A 25 -2.00 12.91 -25.52
C GLN A 25 -2.80 13.54 -26.68
N LYS A 26 -4.02 13.04 -26.98
CA LYS A 26 -4.93 13.68 -27.95
C LYS A 26 -6.10 14.34 -27.22
N SER A 27 -5.93 15.60 -26.82
CA SER A 27 -6.99 16.64 -26.87
C SER A 27 -6.59 17.94 -26.16
N THR A 28 -5.37 18.44 -26.36
CA THR A 28 -5.03 19.82 -26.01
C THR A 28 -4.41 20.54 -27.19
N SER A 29 -5.14 20.56 -28.30
CA SER A 29 -4.88 21.47 -29.43
C SER A 29 -6.19 21.96 -30.05
N LYS A 30 -7.03 22.57 -29.22
CA LYS A 30 -8.05 23.54 -29.68
C LYS A 30 -8.01 24.77 -28.76
N SER A 31 -6.87 25.47 -28.76
CA SER A 31 -6.79 26.83 -28.27
C SER A 31 -7.46 27.77 -29.29
N SER A 32 -8.51 28.47 -28.86
CA SER A 32 -8.98 29.75 -29.44
C SER A 32 -10.32 30.21 -28.86
N LYS A 33 -11.00 29.42 -28.02
CA LYS A 33 -12.16 29.91 -27.26
C LYS A 33 -11.70 30.29 -25.86
N VAL A 34 -11.97 31.53 -25.46
CA VAL A 34 -11.85 32.00 -24.08
C VAL A 34 -12.58 30.99 -23.19
N GLU A 35 -11.83 30.19 -22.45
CA GLU A 35 -12.39 29.22 -21.50
C GLU A 35 -13.09 30.02 -20.39
N THR A 36 -14.33 29.65 -20.06
CA THR A 36 -15.02 30.28 -18.93
C THR A 36 -14.40 29.79 -17.63
N VAL A 37 -14.41 30.63 -16.59
CA VAL A 37 -13.87 30.28 -15.27
C VAL A 37 -14.51 28.99 -14.72
N LEU A 38 -15.82 28.82 -14.92
CA LEU A 38 -16.54 27.61 -14.51
C LEU A 38 -16.07 26.37 -15.29
N ALA A 39 -15.83 26.49 -16.60
CA ALA A 39 -15.28 25.39 -17.40
C ALA A 39 -13.87 25.01 -16.92
N ALA A 40 -13.02 26.00 -16.64
CA ALA A 40 -11.67 25.78 -16.13
C ALA A 40 -11.68 25.08 -14.76
N LEU A 41 -12.58 25.48 -13.84
CA LEU A 41 -12.77 24.82 -12.55
C LEU A 41 -13.21 23.37 -12.71
N THR A 42 -14.25 23.11 -13.51
CA THR A 42 -14.75 21.74 -13.73
C THR A 42 -13.69 20.82 -14.36
N ARG A 43 -12.89 21.35 -15.30
CA ARG A 43 -11.79 20.61 -15.92
C ARG A 43 -10.71 20.26 -14.91
N LEU A 44 -10.30 21.22 -14.06
CA LEU A 44 -9.30 20.96 -13.02
C LEU A 44 -9.80 19.96 -11.99
N ASP A 45 -11.05 20.06 -11.54
CA ASP A 45 -11.66 19.09 -10.63
C ASP A 45 -11.68 17.68 -11.23
N ASP A 46 -12.07 17.54 -12.50
CA ASP A 46 -12.06 16.26 -13.19
C ASP A 46 -10.64 15.68 -13.31
N GLU A 47 -9.64 16.52 -13.62
CA GLU A 47 -8.24 16.09 -13.72
C GLU A 47 -7.66 15.71 -12.35
N ILE A 48 -7.98 16.46 -11.30
CA ILE A 48 -7.60 16.17 -9.92
C ILE A 48 -8.23 14.85 -9.48
N ALA A 49 -9.55 14.69 -9.62
CA ALA A 49 -10.27 13.48 -9.22
C ALA A 49 -9.74 12.22 -9.94
N LYS A 50 -9.45 12.33 -11.25
CA LYS A 50 -8.81 11.25 -12.01
C LYS A 50 -7.42 10.92 -11.49
N SER A 51 -6.63 11.93 -11.15
CA SER A 51 -5.29 11.73 -10.59
C SER A 51 -5.34 11.05 -9.21
N GLU A 52 -6.28 11.45 -8.35
CA GLU A 52 -6.41 10.93 -6.99
C GLU A 52 -6.95 9.51 -6.93
N LYS A 53 -7.79 9.11 -7.88
CA LYS A 53 -8.29 7.74 -7.99
C LYS A 53 -7.17 6.70 -8.05
N THR A 54 -5.99 7.07 -8.55
CA THR A 54 -4.81 6.19 -8.61
C THR A 54 -4.02 6.12 -7.31
N HIS A 55 -4.35 6.93 -6.29
CA HIS A 55 -3.72 6.95 -4.97
C HIS A 55 -2.16 6.94 -5.02
N PRO A 56 -1.53 7.83 -5.82
CA PRO A 56 -0.11 7.73 -6.14
C PRO A 56 0.81 7.85 -4.92
N ALA A 57 0.41 8.64 -3.91
CA ALA A 57 1.17 8.78 -2.66
C ALA A 57 1.18 7.49 -1.83
N ALA A 58 0.04 6.80 -1.73
CA ALA A 58 -0.06 5.53 -1.02
C ALA A 58 0.77 4.45 -1.73
N ARG A 59 0.68 4.36 -3.07
CA ARG A 59 1.52 3.43 -3.83
C ARG A 59 3.00 3.75 -3.72
N LEU A 60 3.38 5.04 -3.71
CA LEU A 60 4.78 5.45 -3.54
C LEU A 60 5.36 4.96 -2.20
N ALA A 61 4.59 5.04 -1.11
CA ALA A 61 5.00 4.54 0.19
C ALA A 61 5.25 3.03 0.17
N VAL A 62 4.35 2.26 -0.45
CA VAL A 62 4.51 0.81 -0.61
C VAL A 62 5.74 0.48 -1.47
N VAL A 63 5.92 1.16 -2.60
CA VAL A 63 7.09 0.96 -3.49
C VAL A 63 8.41 1.29 -2.77
N ALA A 64 8.43 2.29 -1.89
CA ALA A 64 9.61 2.61 -1.09
C ALA A 64 10.00 1.45 -0.17
N ILE A 65 9.02 0.85 0.51
CA ILE A 65 9.23 -0.33 1.37
C ILE A 65 9.67 -1.55 0.54
N GLU A 66 9.02 -1.80 -0.60
CA GLU A 66 9.40 -2.89 -1.51
C GLU A 66 10.84 -2.73 -2.02
N LEU A 67 11.25 -1.51 -2.35
CA LEU A 67 12.62 -1.20 -2.77
C LEU A 67 13.65 -1.48 -1.68
N GLU A 68 13.35 -1.10 -0.43
CA GLU A 68 14.21 -1.37 0.71
C GLU A 68 14.35 -2.88 0.97
N SER A 69 13.23 -3.62 0.92
CA SER A 69 13.22 -5.08 1.05
C SER A 69 14.07 -5.75 -0.03
N ILE A 70 13.84 -5.44 -1.30
CA ILE A 70 14.59 -6.04 -2.42
C ILE A 70 16.05 -5.62 -2.37
N GLN A 71 16.36 -4.39 -1.98
CA GLN A 71 17.74 -3.95 -1.83
C GLN A 71 18.45 -4.74 -0.72
N GLN A 72 17.77 -5.01 0.40
CA GLN A 72 18.31 -5.83 1.46
C GLN A 72 18.50 -7.28 1.00
N GLU A 73 17.54 -7.86 0.28
CA GLU A 73 17.66 -9.21 -0.29
C GLU A 73 18.82 -9.31 -1.29
N ILE A 74 19.01 -8.31 -2.16
CA ILE A 74 20.16 -8.30 -3.09
C ILE A 74 21.48 -8.28 -2.31
N ARG A 75 21.58 -7.46 -1.25
CA ARG A 75 22.79 -7.40 -0.41
C ARG A 75 23.07 -8.73 0.26
N THR A 76 22.07 -9.38 0.85
CA THR A 76 22.26 -10.69 1.50
C THR A 76 22.66 -11.75 0.49
N PHE A 77 22.07 -11.75 -0.71
CA PHE A 77 22.49 -12.63 -1.80
C PHE A 77 23.94 -12.37 -2.24
N GLU A 78 24.35 -11.10 -2.38
CA GLU A 78 25.71 -10.75 -2.79
C GLU A 78 26.75 -11.13 -1.73
N GLU A 79 26.45 -10.91 -0.44
CA GLU A 79 27.30 -11.33 0.68
C GLU A 79 27.50 -12.86 0.72
N VAL A 80 26.46 -13.62 0.43
CA VAL A 80 26.50 -15.10 0.41
C VAL A 80 27.14 -15.66 -0.86
N THR A 81 27.12 -14.92 -1.97
CA THR A 81 27.46 -15.43 -3.32
C THR A 81 28.70 -14.76 -3.95
N ALA A 82 29.40 -13.86 -3.25
CA ALA A 82 30.55 -13.08 -3.74
C ALA A 82 31.73 -13.90 -4.33
N THR A 83 31.70 -15.24 -4.25
CA THR A 83 32.78 -16.12 -4.72
C THR A 83 32.57 -16.76 -6.10
N VAL A 84 31.47 -16.50 -6.81
CA VAL A 84 31.20 -17.16 -8.11
C VAL A 84 31.29 -16.18 -9.28
N THR A 85 32.38 -16.28 -10.05
CA THR A 85 32.69 -15.50 -11.26
C THR A 85 31.59 -15.59 -12.33
N LYS A 86 31.20 -14.42 -12.86
CA LYS A 86 29.96 -14.15 -13.62
C LYS A 86 29.87 -14.69 -15.05
N ASP A 87 30.97 -15.02 -15.73
CA ASP A 87 30.95 -14.95 -17.20
C ASP A 87 31.04 -16.26 -18.00
N ASN A 88 31.29 -17.42 -17.36
CA ASN A 88 31.49 -18.68 -18.12
C ASN A 88 30.44 -19.78 -17.90
N TYR A 89 29.47 -19.61 -16.99
CA TYR A 89 28.77 -20.77 -16.41
C TYR A 89 27.56 -21.32 -17.19
N ALA A 90 26.84 -20.50 -17.94
CA ALA A 90 25.67 -20.96 -18.71
C ALA A 90 26.08 -21.91 -19.85
N LYS A 91 27.26 -21.68 -20.45
CA LYS A 91 27.90 -22.64 -21.37
C LYS A 91 28.30 -23.91 -20.63
N THR A 92 28.70 -23.82 -19.36
CA THR A 92 29.09 -24.96 -18.53
C THR A 92 27.92 -25.89 -18.21
N ILE A 93 26.69 -25.41 -17.93
CA ILE A 93 25.54 -26.31 -17.72
C ILE A 93 25.20 -27.08 -19.00
N HIS A 94 25.04 -26.38 -20.13
CA HIS A 94 24.71 -27.05 -21.38
C HIS A 94 25.84 -28.00 -21.82
N GLN A 95 27.10 -27.60 -21.66
CA GLN A 95 28.26 -28.49 -21.86
C GLN A 95 28.29 -29.65 -20.87
N LEU A 96 27.84 -29.49 -19.62
CA LEU A 96 27.73 -30.58 -18.65
C LEU A 96 26.66 -31.60 -19.06
N PHE A 97 25.51 -31.13 -19.53
CA PHE A 97 24.46 -32.01 -20.07
C PHE A 97 24.94 -32.81 -21.28
N ILE A 98 25.75 -32.19 -22.15
CA ILE A 98 26.35 -32.86 -23.31
C ILE A 98 27.48 -33.81 -22.89
N ASN A 99 28.41 -33.37 -22.03
CA ASN A 99 29.61 -34.13 -21.66
C ASN A 99 29.31 -35.33 -20.76
N LEU A 100 28.32 -35.21 -19.87
CA LEU A 100 27.87 -36.31 -19.03
C LEU A 100 26.84 -37.21 -19.75
N ASP A 101 26.45 -36.85 -20.98
CA ASP A 101 25.50 -37.58 -21.81
C ASP A 101 24.26 -38.00 -20.99
N LEU A 102 23.79 -37.05 -20.17
CA LEU A 102 22.80 -37.24 -19.10
C LEU A 102 21.49 -37.89 -19.60
N TYR A 103 21.16 -37.66 -20.87
CA TYR A 103 19.99 -38.23 -21.55
C TYR A 103 20.18 -39.68 -22.05
N ARG A 104 21.43 -40.14 -22.16
CA ARG A 104 21.80 -41.44 -22.75
C ARG A 104 22.42 -42.41 -21.74
N ARG A 105 22.97 -41.90 -20.63
CA ARG A 105 23.65 -42.69 -19.58
C ARG A 105 23.17 -42.29 -18.18
N PRO A 106 21.99 -42.75 -17.74
CA PRO A 106 21.42 -42.38 -16.44
C PRO A 106 22.25 -42.84 -15.23
N MET A 107 23.05 -43.91 -15.37
CA MET A 107 23.95 -44.37 -14.29
C MET A 107 25.11 -43.41 -14.02
N LEU A 108 25.63 -42.75 -15.06
CA LEU A 108 26.69 -41.74 -14.91
C LEU A 108 26.14 -40.45 -14.27
N ALA A 109 24.85 -40.19 -14.47
CA ALA A 109 24.13 -39.10 -13.85
C ALA A 109 23.94 -39.32 -12.34
N SER A 110 23.62 -40.55 -11.91
CA SER A 110 23.48 -40.87 -10.49
C SER A 110 24.82 -40.83 -9.75
N GLU A 111 25.91 -41.25 -10.39
CA GLU A 111 27.25 -41.17 -9.80
C GLU A 111 27.69 -39.72 -9.55
N ASN A 112 27.19 -38.78 -10.35
CA ASN A 112 27.53 -37.36 -10.27
C ASN A 112 26.39 -36.48 -9.72
N GLU A 113 25.42 -37.08 -9.03
CA GLU A 113 24.20 -36.40 -8.57
C GLU A 113 24.50 -35.16 -7.73
N ASP A 114 25.41 -35.27 -6.76
CA ASP A 114 25.77 -34.17 -5.86
C ASP A 114 26.41 -32.98 -6.60
N PHE A 115 27.22 -33.26 -7.62
CA PHE A 115 27.83 -32.24 -8.46
C PHE A 115 26.77 -31.51 -9.29
N ILE A 116 25.87 -32.26 -9.94
CA ILE A 116 24.75 -31.70 -10.73
C ILE A 116 23.83 -30.88 -9.83
N ALA A 117 23.50 -31.38 -8.63
CA ALA A 117 22.68 -30.68 -7.66
C ALA A 117 23.34 -29.36 -7.20
N ASN A 118 24.64 -29.36 -6.96
CA ASN A 118 25.39 -28.15 -6.59
C ASN A 118 25.41 -27.12 -7.74
N VAL A 119 25.64 -27.58 -8.96
CA VAL A 119 25.60 -26.77 -10.19
C VAL A 119 24.22 -26.13 -10.38
N ASN A 120 23.16 -26.91 -10.22
CA ASN A 120 21.79 -26.44 -10.32
C ASN A 120 21.43 -25.43 -9.22
N ARG A 121 21.80 -25.71 -7.96
CA ARG A 121 21.61 -24.77 -6.84
C ARG A 121 22.31 -23.43 -7.09
N LYS A 122 23.50 -23.44 -7.71
CA LYS A 122 24.23 -22.21 -8.06
C LYS A 122 23.53 -21.43 -9.17
N GLU A 123 23.04 -22.09 -10.22
CA GLU A 123 22.29 -21.40 -11.27
C GLU A 123 20.93 -20.87 -10.80
N MET A 124 20.22 -21.62 -9.96
CA MET A 124 18.97 -21.14 -9.36
C MET A 124 19.19 -19.84 -8.59
N ARG A 125 20.22 -19.78 -7.73
CA ARG A 125 20.57 -18.53 -7.01
C ARG A 125 20.95 -17.39 -7.95
N ARG A 126 21.65 -17.69 -9.04
CA ARG A 126 22.01 -16.68 -10.05
C ARG A 126 20.77 -16.12 -10.75
N LEU A 127 19.85 -16.99 -11.13
CA LEU A 127 18.57 -16.59 -11.74
C LEU A 127 17.76 -15.75 -10.77
N GLU A 128 17.61 -16.18 -9.52
CA GLU A 128 16.96 -15.42 -8.44
C GLU A 128 17.54 -14.00 -8.31
N LEU A 129 18.87 -13.89 -8.22
CA LEU A 129 19.55 -12.59 -8.14
C LEU A 129 19.30 -11.73 -9.39
N SER A 130 19.28 -12.34 -10.58
CA SER A 130 18.96 -11.61 -11.81
C SER A 130 17.51 -11.10 -11.82
N TRP A 131 16.56 -11.89 -11.31
CA TRP A 131 15.16 -11.52 -11.19
C TRP A 131 14.96 -10.40 -10.16
N LEU A 132 15.64 -10.49 -9.01
CA LEU A 132 15.63 -9.43 -8.00
C LEU A 132 16.15 -8.11 -8.56
N ARG A 133 17.23 -8.13 -9.36
CA ARG A 133 17.76 -6.92 -10.02
C ARG A 133 16.81 -6.34 -11.07
N VAL A 134 16.17 -7.19 -11.87
CA VAL A 134 15.14 -6.73 -12.84
C VAL A 134 13.99 -6.08 -12.08
N ARG A 135 13.48 -6.75 -11.04
CA ARG A 135 12.38 -6.23 -10.22
C ARG A 135 12.75 -4.92 -9.53
N TYR A 136 13.96 -4.79 -8.99
CA TYR A 136 14.47 -3.54 -8.43
C TYR A 136 14.44 -2.42 -9.47
N ALA A 137 14.92 -2.67 -10.69
CA ALA A 137 14.91 -1.68 -11.76
C ALA A 137 13.48 -1.26 -12.16
N GLU A 138 12.54 -2.19 -12.17
CA GLU A 138 11.11 -1.90 -12.39
C GLU A 138 10.55 -0.98 -11.30
N LEU A 139 10.77 -1.31 -10.03
CA LEU A 139 10.30 -0.50 -8.91
C LEU A 139 10.93 0.90 -8.89
N VAL A 140 12.20 1.03 -9.28
CA VAL A 140 12.85 2.34 -9.43
C VAL A 140 12.17 3.16 -10.53
N ARG A 141 11.79 2.54 -11.66
CA ARG A 141 11.02 3.23 -12.71
C ARG A 141 9.63 3.61 -12.22
N GLU A 142 8.93 2.70 -11.56
CA GLU A 142 7.60 2.95 -10.99
C GLU A 142 7.64 4.14 -10.01
N ARG A 143 8.60 4.17 -9.09
CA ARG A 143 8.82 5.29 -8.16
C ARG A 143 8.97 6.63 -8.88
N ARG A 144 9.73 6.67 -9.98
CA ARG A 144 9.91 7.90 -10.79
C ARG A 144 8.60 8.37 -11.41
N VAL A 145 7.82 7.44 -11.96
CA VAL A 145 6.49 7.73 -12.55
C VAL A 145 5.53 8.26 -11.49
N LEU A 146 5.45 7.60 -10.33
CA LEU A 146 4.61 8.03 -9.21
C LEU A 146 5.01 9.42 -8.70
N HIS A 147 6.32 9.70 -8.60
CA HIS A 147 6.80 11.02 -8.22
C HIS A 147 6.39 12.10 -9.23
N ALA A 148 6.49 11.81 -10.53
CA ALA A 148 6.04 12.72 -11.58
C ALA A 148 4.51 12.96 -11.52
N GLN A 149 3.72 11.92 -11.22
CA GLN A 149 2.28 12.05 -11.02
C GLN A 149 1.95 12.93 -9.81
N ILE A 150 2.63 12.76 -8.68
CA ILE A 150 2.46 13.59 -7.48
C ILE A 150 2.77 15.06 -7.79
N LEU A 151 3.87 15.33 -8.51
CA LEU A 151 4.22 16.70 -8.91
C LEU A 151 3.15 17.31 -9.83
N ARG A 152 2.59 16.53 -10.76
CA ARG A 152 1.49 16.97 -11.60
C ARG A 152 0.23 17.27 -10.80
N SER A 153 -0.15 16.42 -9.85
CA SER A 153 -1.29 16.70 -8.96
C SER A 153 -1.06 17.99 -8.17
N ARG A 154 0.15 18.21 -7.64
CA ARG A 154 0.50 19.48 -6.96
C ARG A 154 0.37 20.68 -7.89
N SER A 155 0.79 20.58 -9.15
CA SER A 155 0.63 21.68 -10.11
C SER A 155 -0.83 21.97 -10.43
N LEU A 156 -1.67 20.94 -10.54
CA LEU A 156 -3.12 21.10 -10.76
C LEU A 156 -3.78 21.80 -9.56
N TYR A 157 -3.40 21.40 -8.34
CA TYR A 157 -3.85 22.07 -7.12
C TYR A 157 -3.39 23.53 -7.03
N ALA A 158 -2.16 23.83 -7.44
CA ALA A 158 -1.68 25.21 -7.52
C ALA A 158 -2.46 26.03 -8.56
N GLN A 159 -2.77 25.45 -9.73
CA GLN A 159 -3.62 26.10 -10.74
C GLN A 159 -5.03 26.35 -10.22
N LEU A 160 -5.61 25.38 -9.51
CA LEU A 160 -6.91 25.55 -8.86
C LEU A 160 -6.88 26.69 -7.83
N GLN A 161 -5.85 26.72 -6.99
CA GLN A 161 -5.67 27.81 -6.01
C GLN A 161 -5.56 29.17 -6.71
N HIS A 162 -4.77 29.28 -7.76
CA HIS A 162 -4.66 30.52 -8.53
C HIS A 162 -5.99 30.95 -9.16
N LEU A 163 -6.80 30.01 -9.67
CA LEU A 163 -8.14 30.34 -10.15
C LEU A 163 -9.05 30.81 -9.02
N LEU A 164 -9.02 30.14 -7.85
CA LEU A 164 -9.79 30.56 -6.68
C LEU A 164 -9.37 31.95 -6.20
N ASP A 165 -8.06 32.23 -6.14
CA ASP A 165 -7.52 33.53 -5.80
C ASP A 165 -7.91 34.59 -6.84
N SER A 166 -8.05 34.23 -8.13
CA SER A 166 -8.52 35.17 -9.15
C SER A 166 -10.02 35.51 -9.01
N ILE A 167 -10.82 34.59 -8.50
CA ILE A 167 -12.27 34.76 -8.32
C ILE A 167 -12.55 35.55 -7.03
N TRP A 168 -11.86 35.19 -5.95
CA TRP A 168 -12.13 35.72 -4.62
C TRP A 168 -11.16 36.83 -4.20
N GLY A 169 -9.92 36.81 -4.67
CA GLY A 169 -8.92 37.85 -4.42
C GLY A 169 -8.74 38.14 -2.93
N SER A 170 -8.93 39.41 -2.55
CA SER A 170 -8.97 39.88 -1.15
C SER A 170 -10.37 39.83 -0.52
N GLY A 171 -11.39 39.42 -1.28
CA GLY A 171 -12.77 39.28 -0.81
C GLY A 171 -12.98 37.94 -0.10
N THR A 172 -13.79 37.94 0.96
CA THR A 172 -14.21 36.69 1.59
C THR A 172 -15.16 35.93 0.66
N ARG A 173 -14.89 34.63 0.44
CA ARG A 173 -15.80 33.75 -0.28
C ARG A 173 -17.20 33.81 0.39
N PRO A 174 -18.28 34.09 -0.37
CA PRO A 174 -19.65 33.99 0.09
C PRO A 174 -19.90 32.61 0.69
N GLY A 175 -20.49 32.56 1.89
CA GLY A 175 -20.71 31.31 2.61
C GLY A 175 -19.73 31.03 3.74
N THR A 176 -18.53 31.62 3.73
CA THR A 176 -17.49 31.35 4.75
C THR A 176 -17.95 31.60 6.19
N ALA A 177 -18.70 32.68 6.43
CA ALA A 177 -19.28 32.95 7.75
C ALA A 177 -20.26 31.85 8.19
N GLN A 178 -21.12 31.39 7.27
CA GLN A 178 -22.13 30.36 7.54
C GLN A 178 -21.50 28.97 7.71
N GLU A 179 -20.47 28.64 6.92
CA GLU A 179 -19.66 27.43 7.08
C GLU A 179 -18.95 27.41 8.45
N ASN A 180 -18.42 28.56 8.90
CA ASN A 180 -17.79 28.71 10.21
C ASN A 180 -18.80 28.57 11.37
N GLU A 181 -20.01 29.08 11.21
CA GLU A 181 -21.08 28.88 12.20
C GLU A 181 -21.54 27.41 12.25
N LEU A 182 -21.69 26.77 11.08
CA LEU A 182 -22.07 25.37 10.99
C LEU A 182 -21.02 24.43 11.60
N THR A 183 -19.73 24.67 11.34
CA THR A 183 -18.65 23.89 11.96
C THR A 183 -18.62 24.04 13.48
N LYS A 184 -18.83 25.26 14.00
CA LYS A 184 -18.99 25.49 15.45
C LYS A 184 -20.20 24.75 16.02
N ALA A 185 -21.34 24.79 15.34
CA ALA A 185 -22.55 24.09 15.77
C ALA A 185 -22.37 22.57 15.79
N LEU A 186 -21.70 22.00 14.78
CA LEU A 186 -21.34 20.58 14.74
C LEU A 186 -20.40 20.20 15.88
N GLY A 187 -19.37 21.02 16.15
CA GLY A 187 -18.45 20.80 17.26
C GLY A 187 -19.17 20.80 18.62
N LEU A 188 -20.10 21.74 18.83
CA LEU A 188 -20.93 21.78 20.03
C LEU A 188 -21.83 20.55 20.14
N ARG A 189 -22.48 20.13 19.04
CA ARG A 189 -23.31 18.93 19.00
C ARG A 189 -22.51 17.69 19.40
N ASP A 190 -21.32 17.52 18.83
CA ASP A 190 -20.49 16.35 19.09
C ASP A 190 -19.96 16.36 20.54
N ALA A 191 -19.57 17.54 21.06
CA ALA A 191 -19.22 17.70 22.47
C ALA A 191 -20.39 17.33 23.39
N LEU A 192 -21.60 17.82 23.12
CA LEU A 192 -22.80 17.47 23.89
C LEU A 192 -23.14 15.98 23.78
N ALA A 193 -22.95 15.36 22.61
CA ALA A 193 -23.13 13.93 22.44
C ALA A 193 -22.17 13.14 23.34
N THR A 194 -20.88 13.51 23.39
CA THR A 194 -19.90 12.85 24.28
C THR A 194 -20.24 13.03 25.77
N VAL A 195 -20.67 14.22 26.19
CA VAL A 195 -21.11 14.48 27.57
C VAL A 195 -22.34 13.63 27.89
N SER A 196 -23.31 13.54 26.98
CA SER A 196 -24.51 12.72 27.17
C SER A 196 -24.17 11.23 27.33
N ALA A 197 -23.20 10.72 26.57
CA ALA A 197 -22.76 9.33 26.68
C ALA A 197 -22.08 9.07 28.03
N ARG A 198 -21.21 9.99 28.48
CA ARG A 198 -20.56 9.90 29.80
C ARG A 198 -21.56 9.95 30.95
N LEU A 199 -22.58 10.81 30.85
CA LEU A 199 -23.63 10.90 31.87
C LEU A 199 -24.48 9.62 31.94
N ARG A 200 -24.80 9.00 30.80
CA ARG A 200 -25.48 7.70 30.79
C ARG A 200 -24.63 6.61 31.45
N ALA A 201 -23.35 6.53 31.09
CA ALA A 201 -22.44 5.58 31.72
C ALA A 201 -22.30 5.83 33.23
N ALA A 202 -22.19 7.08 33.67
CA ALA A 202 -22.15 7.43 35.09
C ALA A 202 -23.43 7.01 35.83
N ALA A 203 -24.60 7.18 35.22
CA ALA A 203 -25.87 6.73 35.78
C ALA A 203 -25.92 5.19 35.88
N GLU A 204 -25.45 4.47 34.86
CA GLU A 204 -25.35 3.01 34.89
C GLU A 204 -24.41 2.52 36.01
N TYR A 205 -23.25 3.17 36.19
CA TYR A 205 -22.34 2.87 37.30
C TYR A 205 -22.96 3.15 38.66
N ALA A 206 -23.68 4.27 38.81
CA ALA A 206 -24.38 4.59 40.05
C ALA A 206 -25.47 3.54 40.37
N HIS A 207 -26.27 3.14 39.37
CA HIS A 207 -27.27 2.08 39.54
C HIS A 207 -26.63 0.72 39.89
N ALA A 208 -25.51 0.38 39.25
CA ALA A 208 -24.77 -0.84 39.57
C ALA A 208 -24.22 -0.81 41.02
N ALA A 209 -23.66 0.33 41.44
CA ALA A 209 -23.15 0.51 42.80
C ALA A 209 -24.26 0.39 43.85
N VAL A 210 -25.44 0.98 43.61
CA VAL A 210 -26.60 0.85 44.50
C VAL A 210 -27.05 -0.61 44.60
N ARG A 211 -27.14 -1.35 43.49
CA ARG A 211 -27.47 -2.78 43.51
C ARG A 211 -26.47 -3.59 44.33
N LEU A 212 -25.17 -3.35 44.13
CA LEU A 212 -24.13 -4.03 44.91
C LEU A 212 -24.19 -3.68 46.40
N LEU A 213 -24.56 -2.44 46.76
CA LEU A 213 -24.81 -2.04 48.14
C LEU A 213 -26.03 -2.77 48.72
N ASP A 214 -27.13 -2.85 47.96
CA ASP A 214 -28.34 -3.57 48.37
C ASP A 214 -28.07 -5.07 48.55
N ASP A 215 -27.20 -5.67 47.75
CA ASP A 215 -26.77 -7.07 47.91
C ASP A 215 -25.81 -7.25 49.10
N ALA A 216 -24.90 -6.29 49.32
CA ALA A 216 -23.90 -6.36 50.39
C ALA A 216 -24.49 -6.08 51.78
N MET A 217 -25.52 -5.24 51.90
CA MET A 217 -26.08 -4.82 53.19
C MET A 217 -26.70 -5.99 53.99
N PRO A 218 -27.50 -6.89 53.39
CA PRO A 218 -28.01 -8.09 54.05
C PRO A 218 -26.89 -9.07 54.42
N ALA A 219 -25.91 -9.29 53.54
CA ALA A 219 -24.76 -10.15 53.82
C ALA A 219 -23.95 -9.61 55.00
N TRP A 220 -23.71 -8.30 55.05
CA TRP A 220 -23.03 -7.65 56.15
C TRP A 220 -23.80 -7.81 57.46
N LYS A 221 -25.13 -7.55 57.45
CA LYS A 221 -25.99 -7.77 58.63
C LYS A 221 -25.91 -9.20 59.15
N LEU A 222 -25.92 -10.21 58.28
CA LEU A 222 -25.77 -11.62 58.68
C LEU A 222 -24.43 -11.90 59.34
N THR A 223 -23.33 -11.34 58.83
CA THR A 223 -22.00 -11.50 59.44
C THR A 223 -21.83 -10.78 60.77
N THR A 224 -22.59 -9.69 61.00
CA THR A 224 -22.53 -8.94 62.28
C THR A 224 -23.41 -9.52 63.38
N VAL A 225 -24.45 -10.28 63.03
CA VAL A 225 -25.36 -10.93 64.00
C VAL A 225 -24.80 -12.28 64.50
N SER A 226 -23.81 -12.87 63.82
CA SER A 226 -23.16 -14.12 64.22
C SER A 226 -21.93 -13.94 65.13
N LYS A 227 -21.77 -12.78 65.77
CA LYS A 227 -20.81 -12.50 66.85
C LYS A 227 -21.56 -12.18 68.13
#